data_AF-A0A963S4G0-F1
#
_entry.id   AF-A0A963S4G0-F1
#
_cell.length_a   1.000
_cell.length_b   1.000
_cell.length_c   1.000
_cell.angle_alpha   90.00
_cell.angle_beta   90.00
_cell.angle_gamma   90.00
#
_symmetry.space_group_name_H-M   'P 1'
#
loop_
_entity.id
_entity.type
_entity.pdbx_description
1 polymer ?
#
loop_
_entity_poly.entity_id
_entity_poly.type
_entity_poly.pdbx_seq_one_letter_code
_entity_poly.pdbx_strand_id
1 'polypeptide(L)'
;MRAVFLPALIASGFFLSATGTQAASTPTNQAVENYVAVVSGKKAYRDLTPRERAQVDAIARHVRDKDLAPWFDDRTFEEKCRDAEHKSRDETITPLEQRVIDMKCREAW
;
A
#
# COMPACT_ATOMS: atom_id res chain seq x y z
N MET A 1 -23.23 -63.19 -37.39
CA MET A 1 -22.87 -62.45 -36.17
C MET A 1 -21.36 -62.25 -36.16
N ARG A 2 -20.89 -61.03 -36.42
CA ARG A 2 -19.46 -60.64 -36.37
C ARG A 2 -19.40 -59.34 -35.58
N ALA A 3 -18.88 -59.39 -34.36
CA ALA A 3 -18.65 -58.23 -33.53
C ALA A 3 -17.35 -57.54 -33.98
N VAL A 4 -17.44 -56.25 -34.30
CA VAL A 4 -16.30 -55.39 -34.61
C VAL A 4 -15.89 -54.70 -33.32
N PHE A 5 -14.66 -54.95 -32.87
CA PHE A 5 -14.02 -54.25 -31.76
C PHE A 5 -13.68 -52.81 -32.17
N LEU A 6 -14.26 -51.81 -31.51
CA LEU A 6 -13.76 -50.44 -31.53
C LEU A 6 -12.76 -50.25 -30.37
N PRO A 7 -11.52 -49.77 -30.62
CA PRO A 7 -10.63 -49.35 -29.54
C PRO A 7 -11.11 -47.99 -29.02
N ALA A 8 -11.60 -47.98 -27.78
CA ALA A 8 -11.89 -46.74 -27.06
C ALA A 8 -10.56 -46.02 -26.77
N LEU A 9 -10.36 -44.89 -27.45
CA LEU A 9 -9.29 -43.95 -27.18
C LEU A 9 -9.40 -43.46 -25.73
N ILE A 10 -8.37 -43.76 -24.95
CA ILE A 10 -8.16 -43.23 -23.60
C ILE A 10 -7.94 -41.72 -23.75
N ALA A 11 -9.02 -40.96 -23.58
CA ALA A 11 -8.92 -39.53 -23.34
C ALA A 11 -8.36 -39.36 -21.93
N SER A 12 -7.03 -39.25 -21.86
CA SER A 12 -6.31 -38.81 -20.66
C SER A 12 -6.75 -37.39 -20.34
N GLY A 13 -7.85 -37.29 -19.59
CA GLY A 13 -8.27 -36.09 -18.89
C GLY A 13 -7.19 -35.76 -17.87
N PHE A 14 -6.18 -35.05 -18.32
CA PHE A 14 -5.20 -34.39 -17.48
C PHE A 14 -5.93 -33.24 -16.79
N PHE A 15 -6.70 -33.58 -15.74
CA PHE A 15 -7.10 -32.60 -14.75
C PHE A 15 -5.81 -32.14 -14.07
N LEU A 16 -5.20 -31.09 -14.61
CA LEU A 16 -4.39 -30.19 -13.79
C LEU A 16 -5.34 -29.67 -12.71
N SER A 17 -5.41 -30.38 -11.59
CA SER A 17 -5.73 -29.76 -10.33
C SER A 17 -4.70 -28.66 -10.16
N ALA A 18 -5.13 -27.44 -10.47
CA ALA A 18 -4.48 -26.22 -10.03
C ALA A 18 -4.52 -26.26 -8.50
N THR A 19 -3.58 -26.98 -7.89
CA THR A 19 -3.15 -26.72 -6.54
C THR A 19 -2.50 -25.35 -6.59
N GLY A 20 -3.34 -24.32 -6.51
CA GLY A 20 -2.93 -23.04 -6.00
C GLY A 20 -2.37 -23.32 -4.61
N THR A 21 -1.06 -23.51 -4.53
CA THR A 21 -0.30 -23.38 -3.30
C THR A 21 -0.57 -21.97 -2.80
N GLN A 22 -1.61 -21.84 -1.97
CA GLN A 22 -1.70 -20.77 -1.00
C GLN A 22 -0.51 -21.00 -0.07
N ALA A 23 0.64 -20.48 -0.47
CA ALA A 23 1.81 -20.44 0.38
C ALA A 23 1.37 -19.73 1.65
N ALA A 24 1.26 -20.49 2.74
CA ALA A 24 0.89 -19.93 4.03
C ALA A 24 1.83 -18.75 4.30
N SER A 25 1.27 -17.54 4.37
CA SER A 25 2.07 -16.35 4.60
C SER A 25 2.81 -16.55 5.93
N THR A 26 4.12 -16.33 5.90
CA THR A 26 4.90 -16.40 7.14
C THR A 26 4.38 -15.31 8.09
N PRO A 27 4.53 -15.47 9.41
CA PRO A 27 4.02 -14.50 10.38
C PRO A 27 4.52 -13.06 10.14
N THR A 28 5.73 -12.91 9.57
CA THR A 28 6.30 -11.63 9.16
C THR A 28 5.60 -11.06 7.93
N ASN A 29 5.33 -11.88 6.91
CA ASN A 29 4.62 -11.45 5.71
C ASN A 29 3.18 -11.03 6.04
N GLN A 30 2.50 -11.77 6.92
CA GLN A 30 1.15 -11.44 7.36
C GLN A 30 1.08 -10.11 8.12
N ALA A 31 2.10 -9.78 8.93
CA ALA A 31 2.17 -8.50 9.63
C ALA A 31 2.33 -7.31 8.64
N VAL A 32 3.16 -7.48 7.61
CA VAL A 32 3.34 -6.48 6.55
C VAL A 32 2.05 -6.31 5.73
N GLU A 33 1.40 -7.41 5.34
CA GLU A 33 0.12 -7.39 4.63
C GLU A 33 -0.96 -6.67 5.44
N ASN A 34 -1.07 -6.97 6.75
CA ASN A 34 -1.99 -6.29 7.65
C ASN A 34 -1.68 -4.79 7.76
N TYR A 35 -0.40 -4.40 7.85
CA TYR A 35 0.00 -3.00 7.87
C TYR A 35 -0.43 -2.27 6.59
N VAL A 36 -0.13 -2.84 5.41
CA VAL A 36 -0.51 -2.28 4.11
C VAL A 36 -2.03 -2.19 3.98
N ALA A 37 -2.77 -3.21 4.42
CA ALA A 37 -4.23 -3.22 4.35
C ALA A 37 -4.87 -2.15 5.24
N VAL A 38 -4.32 -1.90 6.44
CA VAL A 38 -4.79 -0.82 7.33
C VAL A 38 -4.48 0.55 6.74
N VAL A 39 -3.24 0.77 6.30
CA VAL A 39 -2.81 2.06 5.73
C VAL A 39 -3.56 2.40 4.44
N SER A 40 -3.86 1.40 3.60
CA SER A 40 -4.65 1.59 2.38
C SER A 40 -6.17 1.66 2.59
N GLY A 41 -6.65 1.58 3.84
CA GLY A 41 -8.07 1.61 4.17
C GLY A 41 -8.85 0.36 3.77
N LYS A 42 -8.19 -0.69 3.28
CA LYS A 42 -8.81 -1.97 2.89
C LYS A 42 -9.26 -2.81 4.10
N LYS A 43 -8.68 -2.56 5.28
CA LYS A 43 -9.01 -3.24 6.54
C LYS A 43 -9.03 -2.23 7.68
N ALA A 44 -10.03 -2.29 8.55
CA ALA A 44 -10.06 -1.40 9.71
C ALA A 44 -9.13 -1.93 10.82
N TYR A 45 -8.39 -1.04 11.47
CA TYR A 45 -7.46 -1.41 12.55
C TYR A 45 -8.16 -2.12 13.73
N ARG A 46 -9.42 -1.77 14.01
CA ARG A 46 -10.23 -2.42 15.06
C ARG A 46 -10.57 -3.88 14.78
N ASP A 47 -10.52 -4.29 13.51
CA ASP A 47 -10.82 -5.66 13.08
C ASP A 47 -9.61 -6.60 13.23
N LEU A 48 -8.46 -6.07 13.65
CA LEU A 48 -7.26 -6.85 13.97
C LEU A 48 -7.32 -7.43 15.38
N THR A 49 -6.73 -8.60 15.59
CA THR A 49 -6.50 -9.14 16.93
C THR A 49 -5.49 -8.28 17.71
N PRO A 50 -5.45 -8.36 19.06
CA PRO A 50 -4.46 -7.62 19.85
C PRO A 50 -3.01 -7.87 19.42
N ARG A 51 -2.69 -9.11 19.01
CA ARG A 51 -1.36 -9.48 18.51
C ARG A 51 -1.04 -8.81 17.18
N GLU A 52 -1.96 -8.83 16.23
CA GLU A 52 -1.78 -8.19 14.92
C GLU A 52 -1.64 -6.68 15.05
N ARG A 53 -2.42 -6.05 15.94
CA ARG A 53 -2.27 -4.62 16.25
C ARG A 53 -0.87 -4.27 16.74
N ALA A 54 -0.33 -5.04 17.68
CA ALA A 54 1.03 -4.83 18.17
C ALA A 54 2.10 -4.97 17.07
N GLN A 55 1.90 -5.88 16.11
CA GLN A 55 2.79 -6.03 14.95
C GLN A 55 2.68 -4.86 13.98
N VAL A 56 1.45 -4.42 13.66
CA VAL A 56 1.20 -3.25 12.82
C VAL A 56 1.80 -1.99 13.45
N ASP A 57 1.67 -1.81 14.76
CA ASP A 57 2.27 -0.68 15.48
C ASP A 57 3.79 -0.72 15.46
N ALA A 58 4.40 -1.90 15.59
CA ALA A 58 5.84 -2.05 15.50
C ALA A 58 6.37 -1.68 14.11
N ILE A 59 5.66 -2.08 13.04
CA ILE A 59 5.98 -1.69 11.66
C ILE A 59 5.77 -0.19 11.48
N ALA A 60 4.65 0.37 11.94
CA ALA A 60 4.36 1.81 11.83
C ALA A 60 5.44 2.66 12.53
N ARG A 61 5.89 2.26 13.74
CA ARG A 61 7.01 2.90 14.42
C ARG A 61 8.29 2.80 13.59
N HIS A 62 8.64 1.62 13.10
CA HIS A 62 9.84 1.43 12.29
C HIS A 62 9.84 2.28 11.02
N VAL A 63 8.70 2.35 10.33
CA VAL A 63 8.53 3.13 9.11
C VAL A 63 8.68 4.62 9.40
N ARG A 64 8.04 5.13 10.47
CA ARG A 64 8.16 6.53 10.89
C ARG A 64 9.59 6.87 11.33
N ASP A 65 10.20 6.03 12.16
CA ASP A 65 11.53 6.28 12.72
C ASP A 65 12.65 6.21 11.66
N LYS A 66 12.39 5.55 10.52
CA LYS A 66 13.30 5.46 9.38
C LYS A 66 12.96 6.42 8.25
N ASP A 67 11.95 7.28 8.42
CA ASP A 67 11.43 8.17 7.39
C ASP A 67 11.06 7.41 6.08
N LEU A 68 10.68 6.14 6.24
CA LEU A 68 10.30 5.23 5.14
C LEU A 68 8.81 5.34 4.80
N ALA A 69 8.11 6.38 5.28
CA ALA A 69 6.73 6.70 4.91
C ALA A 69 6.64 7.94 3.99
N PRO A 70 7.26 7.94 2.79
CA PRO A 70 7.01 9.02 1.83
C PRO A 70 5.57 9.03 1.30
N TRP A 71 4.77 7.97 1.54
CA TRP A 71 3.36 7.87 1.14
C TRP A 71 2.36 8.33 2.19
N PHE A 72 2.80 8.66 3.40
CA PHE A 72 1.94 9.22 4.46
C PHE A 72 2.31 10.69 4.65
N ASP A 73 2.03 11.49 3.61
CA ASP A 73 2.20 12.93 3.69
C ASP A 73 1.00 13.55 4.43
N ASP A 74 1.14 13.64 5.75
CA ASP A 74 0.14 14.14 6.71
C ASP A 74 0.01 15.67 6.75
N ARG A 75 0.84 16.38 5.98
CA ARG A 75 0.80 17.84 5.84
C ARG A 75 -0.54 18.31 5.25
N THR A 76 -0.97 19.48 5.69
CA THR A 76 -2.11 20.22 5.14
C THR A 76 -1.86 20.65 3.69
N PHE A 77 -2.93 21.01 2.98
CA PHE A 77 -2.81 21.58 1.63
C PHE A 77 -1.87 22.80 1.61
N GLU A 78 -2.01 23.69 2.59
CA GLU A 78 -1.18 24.89 2.73
C GLU A 78 0.31 24.57 2.84
N GLU A 79 0.66 23.55 3.63
CA GLU A 79 2.04 23.11 3.81
C GLU A 79 2.62 22.52 2.51
N LYS A 80 1.85 21.68 1.80
CA LYS A 80 2.28 21.14 0.51
C LYS A 80 2.46 22.22 -0.55
N CYS A 81 1.58 23.22 -0.57
CA CYS A 81 1.67 24.36 -1.46
C CYS A 81 2.93 25.20 -1.18
N ARG A 82 3.21 25.50 0.09
CA ARG A 82 4.42 26.24 0.48
C ARG A 82 5.69 25.49 0.11
N ASP A 83 5.75 24.19 0.39
CA ASP A 83 6.92 23.37 0.07
C ASP A 83 7.15 23.29 -1.45
N ALA A 84 6.08 23.25 -2.25
CA ALA A 84 6.19 23.29 -3.71
C ALA A 84 6.72 24.63 -4.22
N GLU A 85 6.22 25.76 -3.71
CA GLU A 85 6.72 27.10 -4.07
C GLU A 85 8.17 27.29 -3.65
N HIS A 86 8.56 26.81 -2.45
CA HIS A 86 9.94 26.85 -1.97
C HIS A 86 10.87 25.97 -2.81
N LYS A 87 10.46 24.73 -3.11
CA LYS A 87 11.26 23.79 -3.92
C LYS A 87 11.42 24.26 -5.37
N SER A 88 10.48 25.04 -5.90
CA SER A 88 10.57 25.58 -7.26
C SER A 88 11.61 26.69 -7.42
N ARG A 89 12.11 27.24 -6.31
CA ARG A 89 13.01 28.38 -6.27
C ARG A 89 14.36 27.97 -5.68
N ASP A 90 15.40 27.99 -6.50
CA ASP A 90 16.79 27.75 -6.06
C ASP A 90 17.43 29.00 -5.39
N GLU A 91 16.61 29.94 -4.91
CA GLU A 91 17.04 31.23 -4.36
C GLU A 91 16.42 31.53 -2.98
N THR A 92 17.07 32.40 -2.21
CA THR A 92 16.58 32.82 -0.89
C THR A 92 15.31 33.67 -1.05
N ILE A 93 14.21 33.20 -0.50
CA ILE A 93 12.91 33.89 -0.54
C ILE A 93 12.95 35.12 0.35
N THR A 94 12.60 36.28 -0.23
CA THR A 94 12.49 37.54 0.53
C THR A 94 11.23 37.56 1.40
N PRO A 95 11.16 38.42 2.44
CA PRO A 95 9.97 38.53 3.29
C PRO A 95 8.70 38.93 2.55
N LEU A 96 8.81 39.70 1.46
CA LEU A 96 7.66 40.08 0.63
C LEU A 96 7.15 38.87 -0.16
N GLU A 97 8.05 38.09 -0.74
CA GLU A 97 7.71 36.88 -1.50
C GLU A 97 7.11 35.80 -0.61
N GLN A 98 7.60 35.66 0.63
CA GLN A 98 7.00 34.76 1.61
C GLN A 98 5.52 35.11 1.85
N ARG A 99 5.18 36.41 1.98
CA ARG A 99 3.77 36.83 2.11
C ARG A 99 2.94 36.52 0.87
N VAL A 100 3.51 36.65 -0.32
CA VAL A 100 2.83 36.32 -1.58
C VAL A 100 2.52 34.82 -1.63
N ILE A 101 3.49 33.97 -1.27
CA ILE A 101 3.31 32.51 -1.16
C ILE A 101 2.23 32.18 -0.13
N ASP A 102 2.28 32.80 1.05
CA ASP A 102 1.29 32.55 2.11
C ASP A 102 -0.13 33.02 1.74
N MET A 103 -0.28 34.02 0.85
CA MET A 103 -1.59 34.41 0.31
C MET A 103 -2.06 33.40 -0.73
N LYS A 104 -1.20 33.04 -1.70
CA LYS A 104 -1.51 32.02 -2.72
C LYS A 104 -1.95 30.69 -2.10
N CYS A 105 -1.25 30.24 -1.06
CA CYS A 105 -1.51 28.94 -0.46
C CYS A 105 -2.74 28.92 0.46
N ARG A 106 -3.25 30.09 0.88
CA ARG A 106 -4.47 30.23 1.69
C ARG A 106 -5.76 30.27 0.86
N GLU A 107 -5.71 30.76 -0.38
CA GLU A 107 -6.89 31.05 -1.21
C GLU A 107 -7.47 29.85 -1.99
N ALA A 108 -7.02 28.62 -1.75
CA ALA A 108 -7.59 27.44 -2.38
C ALA A 108 -8.85 26.94 -1.62
N TRP A 109 -9.95 27.69 -1.72
CA TRP A 109 -11.31 27.24 -1.37
C TRP A 109 -12.29 27.65 -2.47
#